data_AF-A0A7C3R2L0-F1
#
_entry.id   AF-A0A7C3R2L0-F1
#
_cell.length_a   1.000
_cell.length_b   1.000
_cell.length_c   1.000
_cell.angle_alpha   90.00
_cell.angle_beta   90.00
_cell.angle_gamma   90.00
#
_symmetry.space_group_name_H-M   'P 1'
#
loop_
_entity.id
_entity.type
_entity.pdbx_description
1 polymer ?
#
loop_
_entity_poly.entity_id
_entity_poly.type
_entity_poly.pdbx_seq_one_letter_code
_entity_poly.pdbx_strand_id
1 'polypeptide(L)' 'AAQRVEDAVAKVIAEGKRVTYDLKPTRDDPTAVGTQEMAEAIIEAL' A
#
# COMPACT_ATOMS: atom_id res chain seq x y z
N ALA A 1 8.16 17.73 -3.67
CA ALA A 1 7.28 17.17 -2.62
C ALA A 1 6.45 16.01 -3.17
N ALA A 2 5.72 16.21 -4.28
CA ALA A 2 4.94 15.16 -4.95
C ALA A 2 5.74 13.89 -5.27
N GLN A 3 6.94 14.02 -5.84
CA GLN A 3 7.78 12.86 -6.19
C GLN A 3 7.99 11.87 -5.04
N ARG A 4 8.28 12.38 -3.82
CA ARG A 4 8.49 11.50 -2.65
C ARG A 4 7.25 10.71 -2.29
N VAL A 5 6.07 11.31 -2.44
CA VAL A 5 4.79 10.65 -2.20
C VAL A 5 4.54 9.59 -3.27
N GLU A 6 4.79 9.91 -4.53
CA GLU A 6 4.67 8.95 -5.64
C GLU A 6 5.62 7.75 -5.45
N ASP A 7 6.87 8.00 -5.07
CA ASP A 7 7.87 6.97 -4.82
C ASP A 7 7.47 6.07 -3.62
N ALA A 8 6.96 6.67 -2.54
CA ALA A 8 6.47 5.93 -1.37
C ALA A 8 5.27 5.04 -1.72
N VAL A 9 4.31 5.56 -2.50
CA VAL A 9 3.17 4.78 -2.99
C VAL A 9 3.65 3.62 -3.86
N ALA A 10 4.54 3.87 -4.82
CA ALA A 10 5.09 2.84 -5.68
C ALA A 10 5.79 1.73 -4.88
N LYS A 11 6.54 2.09 -3.84
CA LYS A 11 7.20 1.14 -2.93
C LYS A 11 6.20 0.27 -2.17
N VAL A 12 5.15 0.86 -1.59
CA VAL A 12 4.11 0.11 -0.84
C VAL A 12 3.37 -0.87 -1.75
N ILE A 13 3.04 -0.44 -2.98
CA ILE A 13 2.38 -1.30 -3.97
C ILE A 13 3.32 -2.44 -4.41
N ALA A 14 4.59 -2.15 -4.69
CA ALA A 14 5.57 -3.15 -5.10
C ALA A 14 5.84 -4.20 -4.00
N GLU A 15 5.78 -3.80 -2.72
CA GLU A 15 5.89 -4.73 -1.60
C GLU A 15 4.63 -5.60 -1.42
N GLY A 16 3.44 -5.08 -1.75
CA GLY A 16 2.18 -5.84 -1.78
C GLY A 16 1.68 -6.35 -0.41
N LYS A 17 2.37 -6.04 0.69
CA LYS A 17 2.01 -6.52 2.03
C LYS A 17 0.84 -5.74 2.63
N ARG A 18 0.97 -4.40 2.69
CA ARG A 18 -0.04 -3.48 3.26
C ARG A 18 -0.84 -2.76 2.18
N VAL A 19 -1.45 -3.56 1.30
CA VAL A 19 -2.32 -3.06 0.23
C VAL A 19 -3.75 -3.54 0.43
N THR A 20 -4.70 -2.77 -0.11
CA THR A 20 -6.13 -3.09 -0.08
C THR A 20 -6.47 -4.28 -0.99
N TYR A 21 -7.66 -4.85 -0.79
CA TYR A 21 -8.09 -6.09 -1.46
C TYR A 21 -8.06 -6.02 -3.00
N ASP A 22 -8.17 -4.83 -3.59
CA ASP A 22 -8.16 -4.61 -5.04
C ASP A 22 -6.77 -4.72 -5.66
N LEU A 23 -5.72 -4.57 -4.86
CA LEU A 23 -4.32 -4.68 -5.28
C LEU A 23 -3.71 -6.05 -4.95
N LYS A 24 -4.46 -6.92 -4.27
CA LYS A 24 -4.02 -8.28 -3.97
C LYS A 24 -4.17 -9.21 -5.19
N PRO A 25 -3.34 -10.25 -5.32
CA PRO A 25 -3.49 -11.24 -6.40
C PRO A 25 -4.87 -11.93 -6.39
N THR A 26 -5.42 -12.15 -5.20
CA THR A 26 -6.80 -12.62 -5.01
C THR A 26 -7.52 -11.69 -4.05
N ARG A 27 -8.80 -11.40 -4.31
CA ARG A 27 -9.59 -10.42 -3.54
C ARG A 27 -9.93 -10.88 -2.13
N ASP A 28 -9.88 -12.19 -1.91
CA ASP A 28 -10.14 -12.88 -0.64
C ASP A 28 -8.85 -13.11 0.17
N ASP A 29 -7.72 -12.55 -0.26
CA ASP A 29 -6.46 -12.62 0.49
C ASP A 29 -6.66 -12.04 1.90
N PRO A 30 -6.50 -12.85 2.97
CA PRO A 30 -6.76 -12.42 4.34
C PRO A 30 -5.74 -11.40 4.85
N THR A 31 -4.68 -11.10 4.08
CA THR A 31 -3.68 -10.07 4.38
C THR A 31 -4.02 -8.71 3.77
N ALA A 32 -5.17 -8.58 3.09
CA ALA A 32 -5.67 -7.29 2.65
C ALA A 32 -5.95 -6.37 3.84
N VAL A 33 -5.36 -5.18 3.81
CA VAL A 33 -5.54 -4.16 4.86
C VAL A 33 -6.58 -3.13 4.43
N GLY A 34 -7.09 -2.35 5.38
CA GLY A 34 -7.96 -1.22 5.11
C GLY A 34 -7.22 0.00 4.54
N THR A 35 -7.99 0.97 4.03
CA THR A 35 -7.44 2.20 3.43
C THR A 35 -6.57 3.01 4.39
N GLN A 36 -6.93 3.05 5.68
CA GLN A 36 -6.16 3.76 6.69
C GLN A 36 -4.79 3.12 6.90
N GLU A 37 -4.73 1.79 7.02
CA GLU A 37 -3.49 1.05 7.23
C GLU A 37 -2.55 1.16 6.00
N MET A 38 -3.12 1.20 4.79
CA MET A 38 -2.35 1.49 3.57
C MET A 38 -1.78 2.93 3.60
N ALA A 39 -2.55 3.92 4.07
CA ALA A 39 -2.06 5.28 4.20
C ALA A 39 -0.93 5.41 5.24
N GLU A 40 -1.04 4.71 6.36
CA GLU A 40 0.03 4.61 7.37
C GLU A 40 1.30 3.97 6.77
N ALA A 41 1.17 2.92 5.98
CA ALA A 41 2.29 2.31 5.26
C ALA A 41 2.98 3.28 4.29
N ILE A 42 2.21 4.14 3.61
CA ILE A 42 2.76 5.18 2.72
C ILE A 42 3.53 6.22 3.55
N ILE A 43 3.00 6.64 4.70
CA ILE A 43 3.66 7.58 5.61
C ILE A 43 4.96 6.99 6.16
N GLU A 44 4.98 5.71 6.52
CA GLU A 44 6.19 4.99 6.96
C GLU A 44 7.24 4.85 5.85
N ALA A 45 6.82 4.87 4.58
CA ALA A 45 7.68 4.71 3.41
C ALA A 45 8.24 6.03 2.84
N LEU A 46 7.72 7.18 3.28
CA LEU A 46 8.17 8.54 2.91
C LEU A 46 9.56 8.88 3.47
#